data_AF-A0A0F9RD85-F1
#
_entry.id   AF-A0A0F9RD85-F1
#
_cell.length_a   1.000
_cell.length_b   1.000
_cell.length_c   1.000
_cell.angle_alpha   90.00
_cell.angle_beta   90.00
_cell.angle_gamma   90.00
#
_symmetry.space_group_name_H-M   'P 1'
#
loop_
_entity.id
_entity.type
_entity.pdbx_description
1 polymer ?
#
loop_
_entity_poly.entity_id
_entity_poly.type
_entity_poly.pdbx_seq_one_letter_code
_entity_poly.pdbx_strand_id
1 'polypeptide(L)' 'KSKIYIEYWGYHGKNYMKRKEEKLTLYRKGKLTLISIEDIMLKDIYTNLETELSRFIKKDIIKRHCPNCGIELDKRF' A
#
# COMPACT_ATOMS: atom_id res chain seq x y z
N LYS A 1 7.58 -7.09 15.64
CA LYS A 1 7.17 -6.69 14.27
C LYS A 1 6.92 -5.19 14.26
N SER A 2 7.56 -4.44 13.36
CA SER A 2 7.22 -3.02 13.15
C SER A 2 5.78 -2.92 12.63
N LYS A 3 4.98 -2.02 13.21
CA LYS A 3 3.62 -1.77 12.73
C LYS A 3 3.71 -0.88 11.48
N ILE A 4 3.41 -1.45 10.32
CA ILE A 4 3.36 -0.72 9.05
C ILE A 4 1.96 -0.17 8.88
N TYR A 5 1.86 1.12 8.58
CA TYR A 5 0.64 1.81 8.21
C TYR A 5 0.71 2.18 6.73
N ILE A 6 -0.42 2.06 6.03
CA ILE A 6 -0.55 2.48 4.64
C ILE A 6 -1.66 3.53 4.61
N GLU A 7 -1.38 4.69 4.03
CA GLU A 7 -2.34 5.80 4.01
C GLU A 7 -2.35 6.51 2.67
N TYR A 8 -3.56 6.75 2.15
CA TYR A 8 -3.76 7.46 0.90
C TYR A 8 -4.06 8.94 1.12
N TRP A 9 -3.33 9.79 0.42
CA TRP A 9 -3.36 11.25 0.56
C TRP A 9 -3.89 11.98 -0.69
N GLY A 10 -5.05 11.57 -1.22
CA GLY A 10 -5.60 12.14 -2.44
C GLY A 10 -6.56 13.32 -2.30
N TYR A 11 -6.62 13.95 -1.12
CA TYR A 11 -7.51 15.10 -0.91
C TYR A 11 -6.71 16.35 -0.52
N HIS A 12 -7.15 17.50 -1.00
CA HIS A 12 -6.50 18.78 -0.72
C HIS A 12 -7.51 19.75 -0.11
N GLY A 13 -7.33 20.04 1.18
CA GLY A 13 -8.13 21.02 1.91
C GLY A 13 -7.47 21.42 3.22
N LYS A 14 -7.69 22.66 3.70
CA LYS A 14 -6.98 23.22 4.87
C LYS A 14 -7.06 22.32 6.11
N ASN A 15 -8.27 21.88 6.47
CA ASN A 15 -8.49 20.99 7.62
C ASN A 15 -7.90 19.59 7.41
N TYR A 16 -7.88 19.13 6.17
CA TYR A 16 -7.30 17.83 5.81
C TYR A 16 -5.77 17.86 5.92
N MET A 17 -5.13 18.91 5.40
CA MET A 17 -3.68 19.09 5.49
C MET A 17 -3.21 19.19 6.94
N LYS A 18 -3.96 19.90 7.79
CA LYS A 18 -3.70 19.93 9.24
C LYS A 18 -3.75 18.53 9.86
N ARG A 19 -4.76 17.72 9.53
CA ARG A 19 -4.85 16.33 9.99
C ARG A 19 -3.73 15.44 9.44
N LYS A 20 -3.35 15.60 8.17
CA LYS A 20 -2.20 14.88 7.56
C LYS A 20 -0.94 15.15 8.37
N GLU A 21 -0.66 16.41 8.69
CA GLU A 21 0.51 16.82 9.48
C GLU A 21 0.49 16.27 10.92
N GLU A 22 -0.66 16.33 11.60
CA GLU A 22 -0.84 15.75 12.94
C GLU A 22 -0.55 14.24 12.93
N LYS A 23 -1.06 13.51 11.93
CA LYS A 23 -0.83 12.06 11.78
C LYS A 23 0.63 11.74 11.48
N LEU A 24 1.26 12.46 10.55
CA LEU A 24 2.69 12.32 10.25
C LEU A 24 3.56 12.52 11.49
N THR A 25 3.19 13.47 12.35
CA THR A 25 3.86 13.69 13.64
C THR A 25 3.70 12.51 14.59
N LEU A 26 2.50 11.93 14.68
CA LEU A 26 2.24 10.75 15.51
C LEU A 26 3.02 9.52 15.02
N TYR A 27 3.06 9.29 13.71
CA TYR A 27 3.83 8.17 13.13
C TYR A 27 5.32 8.29 13.44
N ARG A 28 5.89 9.49 13.30
CA ARG A 28 7.30 9.76 13.65
C ARG A 28 7.57 9.54 15.14
N LYS A 29 6.72 10.09 16.02
CA LYS A 29 6.84 9.93 17.48
C LYS A 29 6.75 8.47 17.92
N GLY A 30 5.85 7.70 17.31
CA GLY A 30 5.67 6.29 17.60
C GLY A 30 6.69 5.36 16.94
N LYS A 31 7.67 5.89 16.18
CA LYS A 31 8.61 5.10 15.34
C LYS A 31 7.87 4.09 14.45
N LEU A 32 6.71 4.51 13.92
CA LEU A 32 5.85 3.70 13.06
C LEU A 32 6.28 3.88 11.62
N THR A 33 6.29 2.78 10.85
CA THR A 33 6.57 2.83 9.41
C THR A 33 5.29 3.24 8.70
N LEU A 34 5.31 4.36 7.98
CA LEU A 34 4.21 4.82 7.14
C LEU A 34 4.58 4.68 5.67
N ILE A 35 3.71 4.03 4.91
CA ILE A 35 3.72 4.02 3.45
C ILE A 35 2.67 5.04 2.99
N SER A 36 3.13 6.14 2.42
CA SER A 36 2.26 7.19 1.89
C SER A 36 1.94 6.92 0.43
N ILE A 37 0.66 6.73 0.13
CA ILE A 37 0.15 6.62 -1.25
C ILE A 37 -0.36 8.00 -1.67
N GLU A 38 0.17 8.53 -2.76
CA GLU A 38 -0.19 9.85 -3.30
C GLU A 38 -0.88 9.68 -4.66
N ASP A 39 -1.65 10.68 -5.10
CA ASP A 39 -2.43 10.61 -6.35
C ASP A 39 -1.61 10.25 -7.59
N ILE A 40 -0.36 10.72 -7.66
CA ILE A 40 0.54 10.41 -8.76
C ILE A 40 0.78 8.90 -8.91
N MET A 41 0.74 8.15 -7.81
CA MET A 41 0.95 6.70 -7.82
C MET A 41 -0.23 5.96 -8.46
N LEU A 42 -1.43 6.56 -8.45
CA LEU A 42 -2.62 5.93 -9.03
C LEU A 42 -2.69 6.04 -10.56
N LYS A 43 -1.85 6.87 -11.20
CA LYS A 43 -1.81 6.99 -12.68
C LYS A 43 -1.44 5.67 -13.37
N ASP A 44 -0.50 4.94 -12.77
CA ASP A 44 -0.20 3.55 -13.10
C ASP A 44 -0.17 2.76 -11.78
N ILE A 45 -1.37 2.43 -11.31
CA ILE A 45 -1.58 1.85 -9.99
C ILE A 45 -0.80 0.53 -9.82
N TYR A 46 -0.74 -0.31 -10.86
CA TYR A 46 -0.13 -1.63 -10.78
C TYR A 46 1.39 -1.50 -10.61
N THR A 47 2.05 -0.72 -11.46
CA THR A 47 3.51 -0.55 -11.41
C THR A 47 3.95 0.23 -10.16
N ASN A 48 3.28 1.34 -9.87
CA ASN A 48 3.73 2.25 -8.82
C ASN A 48 3.49 1.69 -7.41
N LEU A 49 2.31 1.10 -7.15
CA LEU A 49 2.05 0.52 -5.83
C LEU A 49 2.86 -0.76 -5.63
N GLU A 50 3.07 -1.59 -6.66
CA GLU A 50 3.92 -2.77 -6.53
C GLU A 50 5.35 -2.37 -6.16
N THR A 51 5.90 -1.35 -6.83
CA THR A 51 7.24 -0.81 -6.54
C THR A 51 7.35 -0.27 -5.11
N GLU A 52 6.34 0.47 -4.63
CA GLU A 52 6.38 1.07 -3.30
C GLU A 52 6.14 0.04 -2.18
N LEU A 53 5.16 -0.86 -2.36
CA LEU A 53 4.79 -1.86 -1.36
C LEU A 53 5.80 -3.01 -1.24
N SER A 54 6.44 -3.40 -2.34
CA SER A 54 7.43 -4.51 -2.36
C SER A 54 8.64 -4.26 -1.45
N ARG A 55 8.96 -2.98 -1.16
CA ARG A 55 10.00 -2.59 -0.20
C ARG A 55 9.69 -3.02 1.24
N PHE A 56 8.41 -3.18 1.56
CA PHE A 56 7.92 -3.42 2.92
C PHE A 56 7.25 -4.79 3.06
N ILE A 57 6.69 -5.31 1.97
CA ILE A 57 5.89 -6.54 1.93
C ILE A 57 6.53 -7.48 0.92
N LYS A 58 6.97 -8.65 1.39
CA LYS A 58 7.34 -9.74 0.48
C LYS A 58 6.07 -10.29 -0.14
N LYS A 59 5.99 -10.23 -1.47
CA LYS A 59 4.90 -10.86 -2.22
C LYS A 59 5.16 -12.37 -2.22
N ASP A 60 4.54 -13.08 -1.26
CA ASP A 60 4.48 -14.53 -1.36
C ASP A 60 3.56 -14.87 -2.52
N ILE A 61 4.12 -15.50 -3.56
CA ILE A 61 3.35 -16.01 -4.69
C ILE A 61 2.60 -17.24 -4.19
N ILE A 62 1.40 -17.02 -3.65
CA ILE A 62 0.51 -18.11 -3.27
C ILE A 62 -0.10 -18.66 -4.56
N LYS A 63 0.51 -19.71 -5.09
CA LYS A 63 -0.02 -20.44 -6.25
C LYS A 63 -1.34 -21.11 -5.88
N ARG A 64 -2.46 -20.46 -6.23
CA ARG A 64 -3.78 -21.02 -6.02
C ARG A 64 -4.16 -21.86 -7.23
N HIS A 65 -4.62 -23.08 -6.99
CA HIS A 65 -5.10 -23.98 -8.04
C HIS A 65 -6.62 -24.08 -7.96
N CYS A 66 -7.28 -24.22 -9.11
CA CYS A 66 -8.71 -24.47 -9.14
C CYS A 66 -9.01 -25.84 -8.52
N PRO A 67 -9.91 -25.94 -7.53
CA PRO A 67 -10.23 -27.22 -6.89
C PRO A 67 -10.95 -28.21 -7.83
N ASN A 68 -11.49 -27.74 -8.96
CA ASN A 68 -12.21 -28.57 -9.93
C ASN A 68 -11.32 -29.12 -11.06
N CYS A 69 -10.36 -28.33 -11.56
CA CYS A 69 -9.54 -28.72 -12.73
C CYS A 69 -8.02 -28.63 -12.50
N GLY A 70 -7.57 -28.22 -11.31
CA GLY A 70 -6.16 -28.17 -10.96
C GLY A 70 -5.34 -27.09 -11.68
N ILE A 71 -5.95 -26.22 -12.49
CA ILE A 71 -5.25 -25.14 -13.19
C ILE A 71 -4.90 -24.01 -12.21
N GLU A 72 -3.68 -23.46 -12.32
CA GLU A 72 -3.21 -22.30 -11.56
C GLU A 72 -4.04 -21.05 -11.92
N LEU A 73 -4.67 -20.45 -10.92
CA LEU A 73 -5.66 -19.37 -11.08
C LEU A 73 -5.04 -18.04 -11.53
N ASP A 74 -3.75 -17.81 -11.26
CA ASP A 74 -3.04 -16.57 -11.62
C ASP A 74 -2.61 -16.49 -13.09
N LYS A 75 -2.85 -17.53 -13.90
CA LYS A 75 -2.56 -17.52 -15.36
C LYS A 75 -3.67 -16.92 -16.23
N ARG A 76 -4.69 -16.29 -15.62
CA ARG A 76 -5.87 -15.76 -16.33
C ARG A 76 -5.73 -14.32 -16.83
N PHE A 77 -4.61 -13.65 -16.53
CA PHE A 77 -4.33 -12.29 -16.97
C PHE A 77 -3.00 -12.23 -17.71
#